data_AF-A0AA43G4C1-F1
#
_entry.id   AF-A0AA43G4C1-F1
#
_cell.length_a   1.000
_cell.length_b   1.000
_cell.length_c   1.000
_cell.angle_alpha   90.00
_cell.angle_beta   90.00
_cell.angle_gamma   90.00
#
_symmetry.space_group_name_H-M   'P 1'
#
loop_
_entity.id
_entity.type
_entity.pdbx_description
1 polymer ?
#
loop_
_entity_poly.entity_id
_entity_poly.type
_entity_poly.pdbx_seq_one_letter_code
_entity_poly.pdbx_strand_id
1 'polypeptide(L)'
;AMMRFVHDGAPIAGFKRHDVDPKTLPKDAASLAIIPQTVFVGRDYSGVVYQLKNQSRSDMALTTAQFYSYSARSAALDTYQLKPGQTTTLYLITGGGATHDR
;
A
#
# COMPACT_ATOMS: atom_id res chain seq x y z
N ALA A 1 10.85 -5.26 6.32
CA ALA A 1 11.63 -4.80 5.15
C ALA A 1 11.03 -3.55 4.50
N MET A 2 9.73 -3.53 4.13
CA MET A 2 9.11 -2.37 3.45
C MET A 2 8.97 -1.10 4.31
N MET A 3 8.66 -1.19 5.61
CA MET A 3 8.66 -0.01 6.49
C MET A 3 10.04 0.64 6.58
N ARG A 4 11.07 -0.21 6.72
CA ARG A 4 12.48 0.23 6.73
C ARG A 4 12.88 0.82 5.37
N PHE A 5 12.37 0.28 4.26
CA PHE A 5 12.55 0.86 2.93
C PHE A 5 11.93 2.26 2.81
N VAL A 6 10.69 2.49 3.28
CA VAL A 6 10.06 3.82 3.19
C VAL A 6 10.83 4.84 4.01
N HIS A 7 11.44 4.40 5.11
CA HIS A 7 12.28 5.24 5.95
C HIS A 7 13.68 5.50 5.34
N ASP A 8 14.34 4.47 4.80
CA ASP A 8 15.76 4.53 4.42
C ASP A 8 16.00 4.71 2.91
N GLY A 9 14.97 4.58 2.08
CA GLY A 9 15.03 4.69 0.61
C GLY A 9 15.84 3.60 -0.11
N ALA A 10 16.48 2.69 0.64
CA ALA A 10 17.40 1.69 0.11
C ALA A 10 16.65 0.51 -0.54
N PRO A 11 16.99 0.08 -1.77
CA PRO A 11 16.32 -1.03 -2.46
C PRO A 11 16.36 -2.32 -1.64
N ILE A 12 15.24 -3.05 -1.63
CA ILE A 12 15.14 -4.35 -0.96
C ILE A 12 15.75 -5.40 -1.90
N ALA A 13 16.79 -6.11 -1.44
CA ALA A 13 17.42 -7.17 -2.21
C ALA A 13 16.40 -8.22 -2.69
N GLY A 14 16.44 -8.56 -3.98
CA GLY A 14 15.52 -9.52 -4.59
C GLY A 14 14.17 -8.95 -5.05
N PHE A 15 13.95 -7.64 -4.91
CA PHE A 15 12.73 -6.96 -5.36
C PHE A 15 13.03 -5.91 -6.43
N LYS A 16 12.21 -5.86 -7.48
CA LYS A 16 12.16 -4.76 -8.44
C LYS A 16 11.15 -3.71 -7.96
N ARG A 17 11.58 -2.45 -7.92
CA ARG A 17 10.75 -1.31 -7.55
C ARG A 17 10.13 -0.67 -8.79
N HIS A 18 8.84 -0.37 -8.71
CA HIS A 18 8.10 0.40 -9.69
C HIS A 18 7.36 1.52 -8.97
N ASP A 19 7.72 2.77 -9.28
CA ASP A 19 6.99 3.93 -8.76
C ASP A 19 5.73 4.16 -9.60
N VAL A 20 4.63 4.45 -8.93
CA VAL A 20 3.35 4.73 -9.57
C VAL A 20 3.26 6.23 -9.83
N ASP A 21 2.97 6.62 -11.07
CA ASP A 21 2.73 8.02 -11.40
C ASP A 21 1.32 8.44 -10.91
N PRO A 22 1.21 9.33 -9.91
CA PRO A 22 -0.07 9.77 -9.37
C PRO A 22 -0.95 10.46 -10.41
N LYS A 23 -0.37 11.04 -11.48
CA LYS A 23 -1.11 11.74 -12.54
C LYS A 23 -1.87 10.79 -13.46
N THR A 24 -1.46 9.52 -13.49
CA THR A 24 -2.13 8.48 -14.28
C THR A 24 -3.27 7.80 -13.54
N LEU A 25 -3.42 8.07 -12.24
CA LEU A 25 -4.47 7.47 -11.43
C LEU A 25 -5.81 8.22 -11.63
N PRO A 26 -6.93 7.50 -11.72
CA PRO A 26 -8.24 8.13 -11.69
C PRO A 26 -8.44 8.86 -10.36
N LYS A 27 -9.20 9.96 -10.39
CA LYS A 27 -9.53 10.68 -9.15
C LYS A 27 -10.43 9.81 -8.28
N ASP A 28 -10.05 9.65 -7.02
CA ASP A 28 -10.85 8.95 -6.02
C ASP A 28 -11.77 9.92 -5.27
N ALA A 29 -13.06 9.58 -5.26
CA ALA A 29 -14.13 10.34 -4.60
C ALA A 29 -14.65 9.63 -3.34
N ALA A 30 -14.09 8.47 -2.98
CA ALA A 30 -14.45 7.75 -1.77
C ALA A 30 -14.10 8.57 -0.51
N SER A 31 -14.76 8.25 0.61
CA SER A 31 -14.43 8.87 1.90
C SER A 31 -13.00 8.58 2.36
N LEU A 32 -12.43 7.45 1.93
CA LEU A 32 -11.05 7.06 2.13
C LEU A 32 -10.42 6.77 0.77
N ALA A 33 -9.55 7.66 0.29
CA ALA A 33 -8.78 7.38 -0.91
C ALA A 33 -7.66 6.39 -0.61
N ILE A 34 -7.51 5.39 -1.48
CA ILE A 34 -6.45 4.38 -1.43
C ILE A 34 -5.54 4.57 -2.65
N ILE A 35 -4.41 5.24 -2.47
CA ILE A 35 -3.59 5.75 -3.56
C ILE A 35 -2.28 4.96 -3.62
N PRO A 36 -2.05 4.09 -4.62
CA PRO A 36 -0.80 3.36 -4.75
C PRO A 36 0.37 4.32 -5.02
N GLN A 37 1.47 4.14 -4.30
CA GLN A 37 2.69 4.94 -4.43
C GLN A 37 3.82 4.14 -5.07
N THR A 38 4.04 2.92 -4.56
CA THR A 38 5.16 2.09 -5.01
C THR A 38 4.76 0.63 -5.00
N VAL A 39 5.15 -0.09 -6.05
CA VAL A 39 5.01 -1.53 -6.19
C VAL A 39 6.39 -2.19 -6.13
N PHE A 40 6.48 -3.26 -5.37
CA PHE A 40 7.65 -4.12 -5.26
C PHE A 40 7.29 -5.48 -5.79
N VAL A 41 8.09 -5.99 -6.72
CA VAL A 41 7.88 -7.31 -7.32
C VAL A 41 9.10 -8.17 -7.01
N GLY A 42 8.91 -9.21 -6.21
CA GLY A 42 9.89 -10.25 -5.94
C GLY A 42 9.45 -11.59 -6.53
N ARG A 43 10.29 -12.61 -6.34
CA ARG A 43 10.01 -13.97 -6.85
C ARG A 43 8.80 -14.61 -6.17
N ASP A 44 8.79 -14.64 -4.84
CA ASP A 44 7.77 -15.35 -4.05
C ASP A 44 6.74 -14.40 -3.42
N TYR A 45 7.09 -13.12 -3.32
CA TYR A 45 6.28 -12.08 -2.71
C TYR A 45 6.31 -10.82 -3.55
N SER A 46 5.18 -10.14 -3.57
CA SER A 46 5.06 -8.77 -4.06
C SER A 46 4.58 -7.90 -2.92
N GLY A 47 4.77 -6.59 -3.03
CA GLY A 47 4.25 -5.65 -2.06
C GLY A 47 3.85 -4.35 -2.72
N VAL A 48 2.88 -3.66 -2.13
CA VAL A 48 2.45 -2.35 -2.57
C VAL A 48 2.40 -1.43 -1.35
N VAL A 49 2.97 -0.25 -1.51
CA VAL A 49 2.85 0.85 -0.56
C VAL A 49 1.76 1.77 -1.07
N TYR A 50 0.73 1.98 -0.25
CA TYR A 50 -0.36 2.90 -0.52
C TYR A 50 -0.28 4.09 0.43
N GLN A 51 -0.65 5.26 -0.07
CA GLN A 51 -1.05 6.38 0.76
C GLN A 51 -2.58 6.32 0.92
N LEU A 52 -3.02 6.30 2.16
CA LEU A 52 -4.43 6.42 2.50
C LEU A 52 -4.73 7.87 2.86
N LYS A 53 -5.85 8.42 2.39
CA LYS A 53 -6.28 9.79 2.73
C LYS A 53 -7.74 9.82 3.17
N ASN A 54 -7.99 10.32 4.38
CA ASN A 54 -9.35 10.60 4.82
C ASN A 54 -9.86 11.86 4.09
N GLN A 55 -10.76 11.68 3.13
CA GLN A 55 -11.40 12.76 2.37
C GLN A 55 -12.75 13.19 2.98
N SER A 56 -13.18 12.54 4.07
CA SER A 56 -14.40 12.88 4.78
C SER A 56 -14.21 14.07 5.72
N ARG A 57 -15.31 14.52 6.33
CA ARG A 57 -15.33 15.61 7.33
C ARG A 57 -15.23 15.12 8.78
N SER A 58 -15.14 13.81 9.00
CA SER A 58 -15.08 13.19 10.32
C SER A 58 -13.79 12.42 10.54
N ASP A 59 -13.39 12.23 11.79
CA ASP A 59 -12.32 11.30 12.15
C ASP A 59 -12.66 9.88 11.69
N MET A 60 -11.64 9.17 11.20
CA MET A 60 -11.79 7.82 10.67
C MET A 60 -10.83 6.87 11.39
N ALA A 61 -11.38 5.82 11.99
CA ALA A 61 -10.61 4.70 12.50
C ALA A 61 -10.33 3.70 11.37
N LEU A 62 -9.08 3.25 11.29
CA LEU A 62 -8.61 2.28 10.33
C LEU A 62 -8.20 1.00 11.06
N THR A 63 -8.38 -0.14 10.40
CA THR A 63 -7.81 -1.41 10.84
C THR A 63 -7.14 -2.10 9.67
N THR A 64 -6.07 -2.85 9.93
CA THR A 64 -5.39 -3.61 8.87
C THR A 64 -6.32 -4.63 8.22
N ALA A 65 -7.30 -5.15 8.96
CA ALA A 65 -8.31 -6.11 8.49
C ALA A 65 -9.08 -5.62 7.25
N GLN A 66 -9.32 -4.31 7.14
CA GLN A 66 -10.02 -3.71 5.99
C GLN A 66 -9.27 -3.86 4.66
N PHE A 67 -7.96 -4.12 4.74
CA PHE A 67 -7.07 -4.15 3.58
C PHE A 67 -6.60 -5.57 3.22
N TYR A 68 -7.03 -6.59 3.97
CA TYR A 68 -6.75 -7.97 3.59
C TYR A 68 -7.62 -8.37 2.39
N SER A 69 -6.95 -8.88 1.35
CA SER A 69 -7.57 -9.57 0.22
C SER A 69 -7.14 -11.05 0.24
N TYR A 70 -7.72 -11.89 -0.63
CA TYR A 70 -7.34 -13.30 -0.74
C TYR A 70 -5.83 -13.51 -1.01
N SER A 71 -5.20 -12.58 -1.72
CA SER A 71 -3.76 -12.62 -2.02
C SER A 71 -2.90 -11.94 -0.97
N ALA A 72 -3.49 -11.21 -0.02
CA ALA A 72 -2.76 -10.52 1.03
C ALA A 72 -2.20 -11.52 2.06
N ARG A 73 -0.89 -11.44 2.27
CA ARG A 73 -0.16 -12.22 3.27
C ARG A 73 0.06 -11.42 4.55
N SER A 74 0.20 -10.10 4.43
CA SER A 74 0.37 -9.19 5.56
C SER A 74 -0.06 -7.77 5.18
N ALA A 75 -0.61 -7.04 6.15
CA ALA A 75 -0.92 -5.63 6.03
C ALA A 75 -0.45 -4.89 7.28
N ALA A 76 0.05 -3.66 7.12
CA ALA A 76 0.45 -2.81 8.23
C ALA A 76 0.18 -1.34 7.94
N LEU A 77 -0.13 -0.57 8.98
CA LEU A 77 -0.45 0.86 8.93
C LEU A 77 0.51 1.64 9.82
N ASP A 78 0.92 2.85 9.40
CA ASP A 78 1.70 3.76 10.25
C ASP A 78 0.85 4.34 11.39
N THR A 79 -0.43 4.64 11.12
CA THR A 79 -1.42 5.06 12.13
C THR A 79 -2.79 4.44 11.85
N TYR A 80 -3.54 4.21 12.92
CA TYR A 80 -4.88 3.61 12.91
C TYR A 80 -6.00 4.65 13.02
N GLN A 81 -5.67 5.95 13.09
CA GLN A 81 -6.65 7.01 13.15
C GLN A 81 -6.26 8.18 12.27
N LEU A 82 -7.21 8.62 11.43
CA LEU A 82 -7.04 9.73 10.50
C LEU A 82 -8.07 10.82 10.77
N LYS A 83 -7.58 12.03 11.07
CA LYS A 83 -8.41 13.24 11.04
C LYS A 83 -8.83 13.60 9.60
N PRO A 84 -9.85 14.45 9.41
CA PRO A 84 -10.22 14.98 8.09
C PRO A 84 -9.00 15.54 7.33
N GLY A 85 -8.80 15.09 6.09
CA GLY A 85 -7.70 15.48 5.23
C GLY A 85 -6.36 14.81 5.52
N GLN A 86 -6.22 14.09 6.64
CA GLN A 86 -4.96 13.45 7.04
C GLN A 86 -4.67 12.20 6.20
N THR A 87 -3.39 11.89 6.08
CA THR A 87 -2.89 10.70 5.38
C THR A 87 -2.11 9.76 6.29
N THR A 88 -2.10 8.48 5.94
CA THR A 88 -1.22 7.44 6.52
C THR A 88 -0.67 6.54 5.41
N THR A 89 0.34 5.74 5.73
CA THR A 89 0.87 4.73 4.82
C THR A 89 0.30 3.37 5.16
N LEU A 90 -0.14 2.64 4.14
CA LEU A 90 -0.47 1.23 4.20
C LEU A 90 0.59 0.43 3.45
N TYR A 91 1.16 -0.56 4.11
CA TYR A 91 2.06 -1.55 3.54
C TYR A 91 1.27 -2.83 3.34
N LEU A 92 1.10 -3.26 2.10
CA LEU A 92 0.42 -4.51 1.77
C LEU A 92 1.42 -5.47 1.13
N ILE A 93 1.59 -6.65 1.70
CA ILE A 93 2.38 -7.73 1.12
C ILE A 93 1.42 -8.75 0.55
N THR A 94 1.61 -9.10 -0.71
CA THR A 94 0.86 -10.12 -1.42
C THR A 94 1.80 -11.27 -1.84
N GLY A 95 1.23 -12.44 -2.11
CA GLY A 95 1.99 -13.50 -2.78
C GLY A 95 2.39 -13.08 -4.20
N GLY A 96 3.65 -13.29 -4.57
CA GLY A 96 4.19 -12.95 -5.88
C GLY A 96 4.08 -14.12 -6.86
N GLY A 97 3.54 -13.83 -8.05
CA GLY A 97 3.60 -14.68 -9.24
C GLY A 97 2.75 -15.95 -9.20
N ALA A 98 1.64 -15.96 -9.94
CA ALA A 98 1.27 -17.20 -10.60
C ALA A 98 2.46 -17.58 -11.50
N THR A 99 3.27 -18.55 -11.09
CA THR A 99 3.87 -19.45 -12.08
C THR A 99 2.70 -20.22 -12.69
N HIS A 100 2.12 -19.67 -13.75
CA HIS A 100 1.44 -20.48 -14.75
C HIS A 100 1.76 -19.87 -16.11
N ASP A 101 2.84 -20.36 -16.73
CA ASP A 101 2.67 -20.93 -18.06
C ASP A 101 3.80 -21.94 -18.38
N ARG A 102 3.34 -23.18 -18.63
CA ARG A 102 4.00 -24.43 -19.09
C ARG A 102 5.18 -25.03 -18.35
#